data_AF-A0A3E2DNS5-F1
#
_entry.id   AF-A0A3E2DNS5-F1
#
_cell.length_a   1.000
_cell.length_b   1.000
_cell.length_c   1.000
_cell.angle_alpha   90.00
_cell.angle_beta   90.00
_cell.angle_gamma   90.00
#
_symmetry.space_group_name_H-M   'P 1'
#
loop_
_entity.id
_entity.type
_entity.pdbx_description
1 polymer ?
#
loop_
_entity_poly.entity_id
_entity_poly.type
_entity_poly.pdbx_seq_one_letter_code
_entity_poly.pdbx_strand_id
1 'polypeptide(L)'
;MTRAVGQGEIVRNTDVGLTSVAVDRAVTTIPASQLDEIVGRHALVDLSAGQLLGSHSVGALRVAPGRSRIGLKLAAGRLPTVSLPAGARVTLVETSSDKASETASQLSTFDAVVVAAPKGTNDHGGWLVDVEVDSGNAARLADLASLDRIALVERGR
;
A
#
# COMPACT_ATOMS: atom_id res chain seq x y z
N MET A 1 3.98 -16.96 20.68
CA MET A 1 4.68 -17.33 19.42
C MET A 1 5.52 -18.56 19.66
N THR A 2 5.44 -19.56 18.78
CA THR A 2 6.25 -20.80 18.86
C THR A 2 7.61 -20.66 18.15
N ARG A 3 7.71 -19.75 17.19
CA ARG A 3 8.96 -19.36 16.50
C ARG A 3 8.95 -17.87 16.15
N ALA A 4 10.09 -17.35 15.73
CA ALA A 4 10.20 -15.98 15.26
C ALA A 4 9.50 -15.82 13.89
N VAL A 5 8.82 -14.69 13.72
CA VAL A 5 8.15 -14.28 12.46
C VAL A 5 8.53 -12.82 12.22
N GLY A 6 9.09 -12.53 11.06
CA GLY A 6 9.54 -11.18 10.70
C GLY A 6 8.37 -10.25 10.37
N GLN A 7 8.57 -8.95 10.55
CA GLN A 7 7.63 -7.93 10.10
C GLN A 7 7.33 -8.13 8.60
N GLY A 8 6.05 -8.11 8.24
CA GLY A 8 5.61 -8.32 6.87
C GLY A 8 5.34 -9.78 6.50
N GLU A 9 5.80 -10.74 7.29
CA GLU A 9 5.54 -12.17 7.04
C GLU A 9 4.12 -12.56 7.46
N ILE A 10 3.59 -13.60 6.79
CA ILE A 10 2.29 -14.17 7.11
C ILE A 10 2.44 -15.07 8.33
N VAL A 11 1.62 -14.81 9.36
CA VAL A 11 1.52 -15.65 10.55
C VAL A 11 0.77 -16.94 10.19
N ARG A 12 1.45 -18.08 10.30
CA ARG A 12 0.88 -19.41 10.02
C ARG A 12 0.43 -20.09 11.30
N ASN A 13 -0.43 -21.10 11.18
CA ASN A 13 -0.89 -21.88 12.32
C ASN A 13 0.26 -22.50 13.14
N THR A 14 1.35 -22.88 12.48
CA THR A 14 2.56 -23.43 13.12
C THR A 14 3.34 -22.42 13.96
N ASP A 15 3.05 -21.13 13.82
CA ASP A 15 3.81 -20.01 14.40
C ASP A 15 3.16 -19.53 15.71
N VAL A 16 1.88 -19.88 15.88
CA VAL A 16 1.05 -19.51 17.02
C VAL A 16 0.85 -20.72 17.92
N GLY A 17 0.89 -20.46 19.23
CA GLY A 17 0.64 -21.45 20.26
C GLY A 17 -0.18 -20.81 21.37
N LEU A 18 -1.01 -21.63 22.02
CA LEU A 18 -1.81 -21.20 23.15
C LEU A 18 -0.97 -21.30 24.42
N THR A 19 -1.03 -20.25 25.24
CA THR A 19 -0.42 -20.24 26.57
C THR A 19 -1.35 -19.53 27.55
N SER A 20 -1.28 -19.92 28.82
CA SER A 20 -2.01 -19.25 29.90
C SER A 20 -1.08 -18.29 30.63
N VAL A 21 -1.47 -17.02 30.69
CA VAL A 21 -0.71 -15.96 31.36
C VAL A 21 -1.67 -15.07 32.13
N ALA A 22 -1.29 -14.69 33.36
CA ALA A 22 -2.00 -13.67 34.12
C ALA A 22 -1.46 -12.30 33.70
N VAL A 23 -2.29 -11.51 33.03
CA VAL A 23 -1.97 -10.15 32.59
C VAL A 23 -2.89 -9.15 33.26
N ASP A 24 -2.36 -7.97 33.57
CA ASP A 24 -3.18 -6.84 34.04
C ASP A 24 -4.15 -6.39 32.94
N ARG A 25 -5.29 -5.79 33.31
CA ARG A 25 -6.27 -5.24 32.35
C ARG A 25 -5.70 -4.18 31.43
N ALA A 26 -4.59 -3.53 31.79
CA ALA A 26 -3.91 -2.55 30.95
C ALA A 26 -3.18 -3.18 29.74
N VAL A 27 -2.92 -4.50 29.75
CA VAL A 27 -2.16 -5.16 28.68
C VAL A 27 -3.13 -5.68 27.62
N THR A 28 -3.06 -5.11 26.41
CA THR A 28 -3.89 -5.57 25.30
C THR A 28 -3.28 -6.83 24.67
N THR A 29 -3.90 -7.97 24.92
CA THR A 29 -3.51 -9.28 24.37
C THR A 29 -4.57 -9.81 23.42
N ILE A 30 -4.18 -10.67 22.48
CA ILE A 30 -5.16 -11.38 21.65
C ILE A 30 -5.63 -12.65 22.39
N PRO A 31 -6.94 -12.83 22.63
CA PRO A 31 -7.48 -14.04 23.26
C PRO A 31 -7.29 -15.28 22.39
N ALA A 32 -7.19 -16.44 23.04
CA ALA A 32 -7.11 -17.74 22.36
C ALA A 32 -8.27 -17.99 21.37
N SER A 33 -9.46 -17.46 21.65
CA SER A 33 -10.64 -17.58 20.78
C SER A 33 -10.50 -16.84 19.45
N GLN A 34 -9.57 -15.89 19.34
CA GLN A 34 -9.31 -15.13 18.12
C GLN A 34 -8.12 -15.68 17.32
N LEU A 35 -7.58 -16.84 17.70
CA LEU A 35 -6.41 -17.43 17.03
C LEU A 35 -6.66 -17.61 15.51
N ASP A 36 -7.86 -18.03 15.13
CA ASP A 36 -8.26 -18.18 13.72
C ASP A 36 -8.28 -16.85 12.95
N GLU A 37 -8.46 -15.71 13.64
CA GLU A 37 -8.46 -14.39 13.01
C GLU A 37 -7.03 -13.86 12.75
N ILE A 38 -6.04 -14.39 13.49
CA ILE A 38 -4.62 -14.03 13.40
C ILE A 38 -3.94 -14.86 12.30
N VAL A 39 -4.28 -16.14 12.18
CA VAL A 39 -3.68 -17.02 11.18
C VAL A 39 -4.04 -16.52 9.77
N GLY A 40 -3.03 -16.35 8.92
CA GLY A 40 -3.18 -15.78 7.58
C GLY A 40 -3.07 -14.25 7.52
N ARG A 41 -2.95 -13.56 8.65
CA ARG A 41 -2.64 -12.12 8.71
C ARG A 41 -1.12 -11.89 8.69
N HIS A 42 -0.73 -10.64 8.47
CA HIS A 42 0.68 -10.25 8.47
C HIS A 42 1.14 -9.73 9.84
N ALA A 43 2.35 -10.09 10.22
CA ALA A 43 3.04 -9.48 11.36
C ALA A 43 3.32 -8.00 11.05
N LEU A 44 2.82 -7.08 11.90
CA LEU A 44 3.03 -5.64 11.76
C LEU A 44 4.32 -5.14 12.41
N VAL A 45 4.93 -5.99 13.24
CA VAL A 45 6.21 -5.81 13.93
C VAL A 45 6.94 -7.14 13.93
N ASP A 46 8.24 -7.15 14.25
CA ASP A 46 8.96 -8.40 14.46
C ASP A 46 8.42 -9.14 15.69
N LEU A 47 8.11 -10.42 15.51
CA LEU A 47 7.59 -11.29 16.55
C LEU A 47 8.67 -12.30 16.95
N SER A 48 9.13 -12.22 18.20
CA SER A 48 10.12 -13.16 18.72
C SER A 48 9.48 -14.46 19.19
N ALA A 49 10.24 -15.56 19.20
CA ALA A 49 9.80 -16.80 19.83
C ALA A 49 9.48 -16.55 21.32
N GLY A 50 8.37 -17.10 21.81
CA GLY A 50 7.88 -16.87 23.17
C GLY A 50 7.12 -15.55 23.38
N GLN A 51 7.09 -14.64 22.40
CA GLN A 51 6.37 -13.37 22.52
C GLN A 51 4.85 -13.57 22.62
N LEU A 52 4.22 -12.79 23.49
CA LEU A 52 2.77 -12.69 23.61
C LEU A 52 2.23 -11.73 22.54
N LEU A 53 1.18 -12.14 21.83
CA LEU A 53 0.60 -11.32 20.77
C LEU A 53 -0.30 -10.23 21.36
N GLY A 54 0.01 -8.98 21.02
CA GLY A 54 -0.90 -7.86 21.23
C GLY A 54 -1.81 -7.65 20.04
N SER A 55 -2.94 -6.98 20.25
CA SER A 55 -3.92 -6.64 19.20
C SER A 55 -3.35 -5.84 18.03
N HIS A 56 -2.23 -5.13 18.23
CA HIS A 56 -1.55 -4.33 17.21
C HIS A 56 -0.35 -5.04 16.56
N SER A 57 -0.05 -6.27 16.98
CA SER A 57 1.11 -7.02 16.49
C SER A 57 0.87 -7.69 15.14
N VAL A 58 -0.39 -7.92 14.78
CA VAL A 58 -0.79 -8.66 13.59
C VAL A 58 -1.99 -7.98 12.92
N GLY A 59 -2.00 -7.89 11.60
CA GLY A 59 -3.06 -7.23 10.85
C GLY A 59 -2.82 -7.20 9.35
N ALA A 60 -3.46 -6.25 8.67
CA ALA A 60 -3.17 -5.94 7.28
C ALA A 60 -1.97 -4.98 7.21
N LEU A 61 -0.98 -5.27 6.37
CA LEU A 61 0.14 -4.36 6.18
C LEU A 61 -0.34 -3.04 5.61
N ARG A 62 0.28 -1.95 6.08
CA ARG A 62 0.01 -0.63 5.50
C ARG A 62 0.46 -0.53 4.05
N VAL A 63 1.56 -1.19 3.67
CA VAL A 63 2.05 -1.34 2.29
C VAL A 63 2.58 -2.76 2.16
N ALA A 64 2.21 -3.47 1.08
CA ALA A 64 2.66 -4.85 0.89
C ALA A 64 4.19 -4.94 0.68
N PRO A 65 4.85 -6.04 1.07
CA PRO A 65 6.28 -6.22 0.85
C PRO A 65 6.61 -6.16 -0.65
N GLY A 66 7.73 -5.52 -1.00
CA GLY A 66 8.11 -5.27 -2.40
C GLY A 66 7.28 -4.19 -3.12
N ARG A 67 6.27 -3.61 -2.46
CA ARG A 67 5.51 -2.47 -2.96
C ARG A 67 5.92 -1.18 -2.25
N SER A 68 5.58 -0.06 -2.84
CA SER A 68 5.75 1.27 -2.26
C SER A 68 4.53 2.11 -2.56
N ARG A 69 4.14 2.93 -1.59
CA ARG A 69 3.01 3.85 -1.72
C ARG A 69 3.50 5.24 -2.09
N ILE A 70 2.86 5.84 -3.08
CA ILE A 70 3.15 7.18 -3.57
C ILE A 70 1.87 7.99 -3.54
N GLY A 71 1.95 9.19 -2.97
CA GLY A 71 0.91 10.21 -3.08
C GLY A 71 1.12 11.04 -4.33
N LEU A 72 0.07 11.21 -5.14
CA LEU A 72 0.08 11.96 -6.39
C LEU A 72 -0.91 13.11 -6.31
N LYS A 73 -0.50 14.29 -6.80
CA LYS A 73 -1.40 15.42 -7.11
C LYS A 73 -1.56 15.49 -8.63
N LEU A 74 -2.72 15.09 -9.14
CA LEU A 74 -3.01 15.08 -10.57
C LEU A 74 -3.91 16.26 -10.93
N ALA A 75 -3.47 17.10 -11.86
CA ALA A 75 -4.30 18.18 -12.40
C ALA A 75 -5.55 17.62 -13.12
N ALA A 76 -6.59 18.44 -13.25
CA ALA A 76 -7.75 18.10 -14.06
C ALA A 76 -7.33 17.65 -15.48
N GLY A 77 -7.95 16.59 -15.98
CA GLY A 77 -7.61 15.97 -17.28
C GLY A 77 -6.49 14.93 -17.23
N ARG A 78 -5.82 14.73 -16.09
CA ARG A 78 -4.81 13.65 -15.89
C ARG A 78 -5.29 12.48 -15.04
N LEU A 79 -6.54 12.55 -14.58
CA LEU A 79 -7.27 11.48 -13.92
C LEU A 79 -8.51 11.17 -14.77
N PRO A 80 -8.82 9.89 -15.04
CA PRO A 80 -10.09 9.51 -15.66
C PRO A 80 -11.28 10.02 -14.84
N THR A 81 -12.39 10.33 -15.51
CA THR A 81 -13.63 10.79 -14.85
C THR A 81 -14.44 9.65 -14.25
N VAL A 82 -14.02 8.40 -14.47
CA VAL A 82 -14.63 7.20 -13.88
C VAL A 82 -14.24 7.05 -12.41
N SER A 83 -15.09 6.34 -11.65
CA SER A 83 -14.78 6.01 -10.26
C SER A 83 -13.62 5.01 -10.20
N LEU A 84 -12.57 5.37 -9.47
CA LEU A 84 -11.42 4.49 -9.19
C LEU A 84 -11.49 4.01 -7.74
N PRO A 85 -12.18 2.88 -7.45
CA PRO A 85 -12.23 2.33 -6.11
C PRO A 85 -10.85 1.82 -5.66
N ALA A 86 -10.70 1.64 -4.35
CA ALA A 86 -9.54 0.93 -3.81
C ALA A 86 -9.38 -0.45 -4.48
N GLY A 87 -8.16 -0.77 -4.89
CA GLY A 87 -7.84 -1.98 -5.66
C GLY A 87 -7.95 -1.84 -7.18
N ALA A 88 -8.36 -0.67 -7.71
CA ALA A 88 -8.37 -0.43 -9.16
C ALA A 88 -6.96 -0.51 -9.74
N ARG A 89 -6.79 -1.28 -10.83
CA ARG A 89 -5.53 -1.40 -11.56
C ARG A 89 -5.41 -0.27 -12.57
N VAL A 90 -4.32 0.46 -12.48
CA VAL A 90 -4.09 1.66 -13.29
C VAL A 90 -2.66 1.65 -13.82
N THR A 91 -2.44 2.34 -14.92
CA THR A 91 -1.12 2.57 -15.47
C THR A 91 -0.76 4.03 -15.26
N LEU A 92 0.37 4.28 -14.61
CA LEU A 92 0.95 5.62 -14.54
C LEU A 92 1.82 5.82 -15.77
N VAL A 93 1.58 6.89 -16.50
CA VAL A 93 2.31 7.22 -17.72
C VAL A 93 3.07 8.51 -17.48
N GLU A 94 4.38 8.46 -17.75
CA GLU A 94 5.22 9.65 -17.80
C GLU A 94 4.74 10.57 -18.93
N THR A 95 4.56 11.86 -18.65
CA THR A 95 4.18 12.86 -19.65
C THR A 95 5.41 13.65 -20.11
N SER A 96 5.46 14.01 -21.40
CA SER A 96 6.50 14.88 -21.94
C SER A 96 6.53 16.22 -21.21
N SER A 97 7.73 16.74 -20.94
CA SER A 97 7.93 18.08 -20.37
C SER A 97 7.70 19.20 -21.41
N ASP A 98 7.69 18.88 -22.71
CA ASP A 98 7.60 19.86 -23.78
C ASP A 98 6.31 19.70 -24.59
N LYS A 99 5.59 20.80 -24.77
CA LYS A 99 4.41 20.88 -25.66
C LYS A 99 4.77 20.75 -27.15
N ALA A 100 6.05 20.66 -27.49
CA ALA A 100 6.56 20.69 -28.87
C ALA A 100 7.54 19.55 -29.22
N SER A 101 7.68 18.51 -28.39
CA SER A 101 8.52 17.35 -28.75
C SER A 101 7.68 16.28 -29.44
N GLU A 102 7.63 16.35 -30.78
CA GLU A 102 6.95 15.40 -31.68
C GLU A 102 7.60 14.00 -31.72
N THR A 103 8.53 13.71 -30.83
CA THR A 103 9.01 12.34 -30.64
C THR A 103 8.50 11.86 -29.29
N ALA A 104 7.42 11.08 -29.29
CA ALA A 104 7.01 10.22 -28.18
C ALA A 104 8.07 9.11 -27.96
N SER A 105 9.33 9.51 -27.76
CA SER A 105 10.47 8.64 -27.62
C SER A 105 10.41 8.03 -26.22
N GLN A 106 9.77 6.87 -26.14
CA GLN A 106 9.66 6.00 -24.96
C GLN A 106 9.18 6.71 -23.69
N LEU A 107 7.91 7.11 -23.68
CA LEU A 107 7.24 7.43 -22.41
C LEU A 107 7.23 6.17 -21.53
N SER A 108 7.69 6.32 -20.30
CA SER A 108 7.73 5.22 -19.34
C SER A 108 6.33 4.96 -18.80
N THR A 109 5.94 3.69 -18.71
CA THR A 109 4.69 3.26 -18.11
C THR A 109 4.95 2.40 -16.89
N PHE A 110 4.19 2.60 -15.82
CA PHE A 110 4.33 1.88 -14.57
C PHE A 110 2.98 1.32 -14.12
N ASP A 111 2.93 0.03 -13.81
CA ASP A 111 1.73 -0.59 -13.25
C ASP A 111 1.54 -0.18 -11.77
N ALA A 112 0.33 0.26 -11.44
CA ALA A 112 -0.02 0.71 -10.12
C ALA A 112 -1.41 0.21 -9.69
N VAL A 113 -1.66 0.24 -8.38
CA VAL A 113 -2.95 -0.08 -7.78
C VAL A 113 -3.40 1.09 -6.92
N VAL A 114 -4.63 1.54 -7.10
CA VAL A 114 -5.22 2.62 -6.30
C VAL A 114 -5.46 2.12 -4.88
N VAL A 115 -4.93 2.83 -3.88
CA VAL A 115 -5.05 2.48 -2.47
C VAL A 115 -6.42 2.91 -1.92
N ALA A 116 -6.87 4.10 -2.34
CA ALA A 116 -8.13 4.70 -1.91
C ALA A 116 -8.70 5.57 -3.03
N ALA A 117 -10.01 5.78 -3.00
CA ALA A 117 -10.69 6.61 -3.99
C ALA A 117 -10.06 8.02 -4.07
N PRO A 118 -9.79 8.55 -5.27
CA PRO A 118 -9.26 9.88 -5.47
C PRO A 118 -10.07 10.95 -4.72
N LYS A 119 -9.37 11.89 -4.09
CA LYS A 119 -10.00 13.03 -3.39
C LYS A 119 -9.72 14.31 -4.14
N GLY A 120 -10.76 15.07 -4.46
CA GLY A 120 -10.59 16.41 -5.03
C GLY A 120 -9.89 17.33 -4.05
N THR A 121 -9.01 18.20 -4.54
CA THR A 121 -8.43 19.28 -3.74
C THR A 121 -9.46 20.38 -3.49
N ASN A 122 -9.33 21.09 -2.36
CA ASN A 122 -10.30 22.14 -1.97
C ASN A 122 -10.34 23.33 -2.95
N ASP A 123 -9.26 23.54 -3.70
CA ASP A 123 -9.14 24.57 -4.74
C ASP A 123 -9.69 24.12 -6.10
N HIS A 124 -10.25 22.90 -6.20
CA HIS A 124 -10.68 22.26 -7.44
C HIS A 124 -9.60 22.19 -8.53
N GLY A 125 -8.33 22.40 -8.16
CA GLY A 125 -7.19 22.41 -9.09
C GLY A 125 -6.71 21.02 -9.48
N GLY A 126 -7.13 19.98 -8.75
CA GLY A 126 -6.75 18.61 -9.06
C GLY A 126 -7.32 17.56 -8.12
N TRP A 127 -6.69 16.39 -8.18
CA TRP A 127 -7.05 15.19 -7.44
C TRP A 127 -5.84 14.64 -6.71
N LEU A 128 -6.04 14.28 -5.44
CA LEU A 128 -5.09 13.55 -4.63
C LEU A 128 -5.38 12.05 -4.77
N VAL A 129 -4.35 11.29 -5.14
CA VAL A 129 -4.45 9.85 -5.37
C VAL A 129 -3.30 9.16 -4.66
N ASP A 130 -3.63 8.14 -3.86
CA ASP A 130 -2.64 7.23 -3.31
C ASP A 130 -2.58 5.98 -4.17
N VAL A 131 -1.38 5.65 -4.64
CA VAL A 131 -1.14 4.46 -5.48
C VAL A 131 -0.02 3.61 -4.90
N GLU A 132 -0.15 2.31 -5.04
CA GLU A 132 0.89 1.34 -4.74
C GLU A 132 1.55 0.84 -6.01
N VAL A 133 2.87 0.94 -6.05
CA VAL A 133 3.73 0.55 -7.18
C VAL A 133 4.81 -0.42 -6.71
N ASP A 134 5.55 -0.98 -7.65
CA ASP A 134 6.75 -1.75 -7.31
C ASP A 134 7.80 -0.84 -6.65
N SER A 135 8.43 -1.34 -5.57
CA SER A 135 9.44 -0.59 -4.83
C SER A 135 10.62 -0.10 -5.68
N GLY A 136 11.01 -0.84 -6.73
CA GLY A 136 12.07 -0.43 -7.65
C GLY A 136 11.75 0.81 -8.48
N ASN A 137 10.46 1.11 -8.68
CA ASN A 137 10.00 2.27 -9.45
C ASN A 137 9.67 3.48 -8.57
N ALA A 138 9.70 3.32 -7.24
CA ALA A 138 9.18 4.30 -6.30
C ALA A 138 9.89 5.65 -6.39
N ALA A 139 11.24 5.63 -6.40
CA ALA A 139 12.04 6.85 -6.46
C ALA A 139 11.82 7.63 -7.75
N ARG A 140 11.78 6.94 -8.90
CA ARG A 140 11.56 7.57 -10.20
C ARG A 140 10.15 8.17 -10.32
N LEU A 141 9.14 7.46 -9.83
CA LEU A 141 7.77 7.98 -9.83
C LEU A 141 7.59 9.15 -8.87
N ALA A 142 8.27 9.17 -7.73
CA ALA A 142 8.27 10.32 -6.83
C ALA A 142 8.88 11.57 -7.49
N ASP A 143 9.98 11.41 -8.22
CA ASP A 143 10.59 12.49 -9.00
C ASP A 143 9.64 13.02 -10.07
N LEU A 144 9.06 12.14 -10.89
CA LEU A 144 8.06 12.51 -11.91
C LEU A 144 6.81 13.17 -11.31
N ALA A 145 6.37 12.73 -10.13
CA ALA A 145 5.24 13.32 -9.42
C ALA A 145 5.54 14.75 -8.96
N SER A 146 6.77 15.01 -8.49
CA SER A 146 7.21 16.34 -8.06
C SER A 146 7.24 17.36 -9.20
N LEU A 147 7.44 16.89 -10.43
CA LEU A 147 7.46 17.69 -11.65
C LEU A 147 6.09 17.83 -12.31
N ASP A 148 5.02 17.30 -11.71
CA ASP A 148 3.70 17.21 -12.33
C ASP A 148 3.79 16.58 -13.74
N ARG A 149 4.53 15.48 -13.89
CA ARG A 149 4.77 14.76 -15.17
C ARG A 149 4.13 13.37 -15.23
N ILE A 150 3.03 13.16 -14.51
CA ILE A 150 2.33 11.88 -14.45
C ILE A 150 0.89 12.06 -14.90
N ALA A 151 0.42 11.16 -15.75
CA ALA A 151 -0.99 10.94 -16.03
C ALA A 151 -1.40 9.52 -15.60
N LEU A 152 -2.61 9.38 -15.09
CA LEU A 152 -3.19 8.09 -14.70
C LEU A 152 -4.11 7.60 -15.81
N VAL A 153 -3.89 6.36 -16.24
CA VAL A 153 -4.71 5.69 -17.25
C VAL A 153 -5.37 4.48 -16.59
N GLU A 154 -6.69 4.36 -16.73
CA GLU A 154 -7.39 3.15 -16.29
C GLU A 154 -7.11 2.01 -17.28
N ARG A 155 -6.75 0.83 -16.76
CA ARG A 155 -6.52 -0.35 -17.59
C ARG A 155 -7.80 -1.18 -17.66
N GLY A 156 -8.35 -1.33 -18.86
CA GLY A 156 -9.43 -2.28 -19.14
C GLY A 156 -8.99 -3.72 -18.85
N ARG A 157 -9.92 -4.52 -18.32
CA ARG A 157 -9.71 -5.96 -18.09
C ARG A 157 -9.79 -6.74 -19.40
#